data_AF-A0A7S1UR21-F1
#
_entry.id   AF-A0A7S1UR21-F1
#
_cell.length_a   1.000
_cell.length_b   1.000
_cell.length_c   1.000
_cell.angle_alpha   90.00
_cell.angle_beta   90.00
_cell.angle_gamma   90.00
#
_symmetry.space_group_name_H-M   'P 1'
#
loop_
_entity.id
_entity.type
_entity.pdbx_description
1 polymer ?
#
loop_
_entity_poly.entity_id
_entity_poly.type
_entity_poly.pdbx_seq_one_letter_code
_entity_poly.pdbx_strand_id
1 'polypeptide(L)'
;MATAAPQSLFTNDTTLWHAVVACLLYPHPWVKRVAIRFLGSCLNELEPTSVGEATSEATSWVRKPGLMFSLTRNTCRLIDAKEADLNEELSICIVKVLSWLAQGMVCTPSMFYNTKPDSEIDDRDPTRWLLTRLCHLGRPKGGRRRSTVFKAFAAIASFCGTKVCENQGLVELMLEPLCRSRTEASAMRSGPNASVQESDESTLANDVQQMLEDKCETVYVEALVAVQKRAREKRARRHEEEAMLDATQTAARKIEKQKREKKRRKRRVEENRRKDGRKQKRRVA
;
A
#
# COMPACT_ATOMS: atom_id res chain seq x y z
N MET A 1 -36.82 20.36 2.74
CA MET A 1 -36.39 21.70 2.32
C MET A 1 -35.00 21.56 1.70
N ALA A 2 -34.93 21.55 0.36
CA ALA A 2 -33.66 21.53 -0.36
C ALA A 2 -33.06 22.93 -0.29
N THR A 3 -32.00 23.10 0.50
CA THR A 3 -31.17 24.30 0.47
C THR A 3 -30.61 24.44 -0.94
N ALA A 4 -30.91 25.55 -1.61
CA ALA A 4 -30.33 25.89 -2.91
C ALA A 4 -28.81 25.74 -2.82
N ALA A 5 -28.25 24.83 -3.63
CA ALA A 5 -26.81 24.65 -3.73
C ALA A 5 -26.19 26.01 -4.10
N PRO A 6 -25.12 26.46 -3.42
CA PRO A 6 -24.45 27.71 -3.78
C PRO A 6 -24.05 27.63 -5.25
N GLN A 7 -24.74 28.41 -6.09
CA GLN A 7 -24.52 28.43 -7.52
C GLN A 7 -23.09 28.90 -7.81
N SER A 8 -22.26 27.96 -8.25
CA SER A 8 -21.23 28.06 -9.30
C SER A 8 -20.29 29.27 -9.34
N LEU A 9 -19.86 29.84 -8.21
CA LEU A 9 -18.90 30.96 -8.23
C LEU A 9 -17.50 30.60 -8.80
N PHE A 10 -17.19 29.31 -8.99
CA PHE A 10 -15.83 28.85 -9.33
C PHE A 10 -15.74 27.90 -10.54
N THR A 11 -16.81 27.71 -11.30
CA THR A 11 -16.89 26.57 -12.22
C THR A 11 -16.01 26.66 -13.46
N ASN A 12 -15.64 27.87 -13.90
CA ASN A 12 -15.01 28.05 -15.21
C ASN A 12 -13.54 28.50 -15.16
N ASP A 13 -13.03 29.00 -14.03
CA ASP A 13 -11.65 29.47 -13.95
C ASP A 13 -10.67 28.31 -13.69
N THR A 14 -10.09 27.81 -14.78
CA THR A 14 -9.06 26.76 -14.72
C THR A 14 -7.83 27.18 -13.95
N THR A 15 -7.46 28.46 -13.94
CA THR A 15 -6.24 28.93 -13.26
C THR A 15 -6.39 28.82 -11.74
N LEU A 16 -7.59 29.11 -11.24
CA LEU A 16 -7.94 28.93 -9.84
C LEU A 16 -7.83 27.45 -9.41
N TRP A 17 -8.33 26.51 -10.22
CA TRP A 17 -8.22 25.08 -9.90
C TRP A 17 -6.77 24.61 -9.83
N HIS A 18 -5.92 25.08 -10.75
CA HIS A 18 -4.49 24.80 -10.68
C HIS A 18 -3.84 25.39 -9.41
N ALA A 19 -4.23 26.60 -9.01
CA ALA A 19 -3.76 27.22 -7.78
C ALA A 19 -4.19 26.42 -6.53
N VAL A 20 -5.45 25.99 -6.46
CA VAL A 20 -5.96 25.16 -5.36
C VAL A 20 -5.23 23.81 -5.30
N VAL A 21 -5.01 23.15 -6.44
CA VAL A 21 -4.25 21.89 -6.51
C VAL A 21 -2.78 22.11 -6.12
N ALA A 22 -2.19 23.26 -6.44
CA ALA A 22 -0.85 23.63 -6.00
C ALA A 22 -0.77 23.88 -4.49
N CYS A 23 -1.84 24.40 -3.87
CA CYS A 23 -1.94 24.60 -2.42
C CYS A 23 -1.84 23.29 -1.62
N LEU A 24 -2.11 22.13 -2.23
CA LEU A 24 -1.85 20.83 -1.59
C LEU A 24 -0.35 20.59 -1.30
N LEU A 25 0.55 21.25 -2.04
CA LEU A 25 2.00 21.16 -1.83
C LEU A 25 2.56 22.34 -1.02
N TYR A 26 1.70 23.26 -0.59
CA TYR A 26 2.13 24.45 0.13
C TYR A 26 2.84 24.09 1.44
N PRO A 27 3.91 24.77 1.89
CA PRO A 27 4.67 24.36 3.07
C PRO A 27 3.83 24.29 4.37
N HIS A 28 2.86 25.20 4.52
CA HIS A 28 2.10 25.35 5.75
C HIS A 28 0.94 24.31 5.87
N PRO A 29 0.88 23.49 6.96
CA PRO A 29 -0.10 22.42 7.10
C PRO A 29 -1.57 22.86 7.09
N TRP A 30 -1.88 24.07 7.55
CA TRP A 30 -3.24 24.59 7.51
C TRP A 30 -3.73 24.83 6.07
N VAL A 31 -2.86 25.35 5.18
CA VAL A 31 -3.21 25.60 3.77
C VAL A 31 -3.52 24.28 3.06
N LYS A 32 -2.69 23.25 3.27
CA LYS A 32 -2.93 21.90 2.74
C LYS A 32 -4.29 21.35 3.18
N ARG A 33 -4.63 21.52 4.46
CA ARG A 33 -5.90 21.06 5.07
C ARG A 33 -7.11 21.79 4.48
N VAL A 34 -7.04 23.12 4.34
CA VAL A 34 -8.12 23.90 3.74
C VAL A 34 -8.30 23.51 2.27
N ALA A 35 -7.20 23.39 1.51
CA ALA A 35 -7.25 23.03 0.10
C ALA A 35 -7.86 21.63 -0.13
N ILE A 36 -7.44 20.61 0.61
CA ILE A 36 -7.99 19.25 0.44
C ILE A 36 -9.46 19.15 0.91
N ARG A 37 -9.86 19.93 1.93
CA ARG A 37 -11.27 19.99 2.37
C ARG A 37 -12.14 20.64 1.31
N PHE A 38 -11.70 21.77 0.77
CA PHE A 38 -12.37 22.45 -0.32
C PHE A 38 -12.53 21.53 -1.53
N LEU A 39 -11.44 20.90 -1.98
CA LEU A 39 -11.48 19.92 -3.07
C LEU A 39 -12.41 18.75 -2.78
N GLY A 40 -12.37 18.22 -1.55
CA GLY A 40 -13.27 17.14 -1.13
C GLY A 40 -14.75 17.54 -1.19
N SER A 41 -15.10 18.75 -0.75
CA SER A 41 -16.47 19.26 -0.87
C SER A 41 -16.90 19.39 -2.32
N CYS A 42 -16.07 19.98 -3.18
CA CYS A 42 -16.39 20.12 -4.60
C CYS A 42 -16.53 18.76 -5.31
N LEU A 43 -15.68 17.78 -4.97
CA LEU A 43 -15.78 16.44 -5.54
C LEU A 43 -17.01 15.68 -5.03
N ASN A 44 -17.45 15.89 -3.77
CA ASN A 44 -18.66 15.22 -3.26
C ASN A 44 -19.95 15.69 -3.94
N GLU A 45 -19.95 16.89 -4.51
CA GLU A 45 -21.08 17.40 -5.33
C GLU A 45 -21.10 16.77 -6.73
N LEU A 46 -20.02 16.10 -7.13
CA LEU A 46 -19.87 15.48 -8.44
C LEU A 46 -19.91 13.96 -8.33
N GLU A 47 -20.68 13.32 -9.20
CA GLU A 47 -20.66 11.86 -9.30
C GLU A 47 -19.49 11.42 -10.21
N PRO A 48 -18.57 10.54 -9.77
CA PRO A 48 -17.41 10.15 -10.57
C PRO A 48 -17.73 9.58 -11.95
N THR A 49 -18.87 8.89 -12.07
CA THR A 49 -19.37 8.23 -13.28
C THR A 49 -19.92 9.22 -14.30
N SER A 50 -20.59 10.28 -13.85
CA SER A 50 -21.26 11.26 -14.72
C SER A 50 -20.30 12.28 -15.34
N VAL A 51 -19.10 12.44 -14.79
CA VAL A 51 -18.09 13.41 -15.25
C VAL A 51 -17.66 13.16 -16.71
N GLY A 52 -17.60 11.90 -17.13
CA GLY A 52 -17.27 11.55 -18.52
C GLY A 52 -18.32 12.03 -19.52
N GLU A 53 -19.59 11.98 -19.15
CA GLU A 53 -20.75 12.26 -20.02
C GLU A 53 -21.22 13.72 -19.92
N ALA A 54 -21.03 14.37 -18.76
CA ALA A 54 -21.58 15.68 -18.46
C ALA A 54 -21.09 16.79 -19.42
N THR A 55 -21.92 17.18 -20.38
CA THR A 55 -21.72 18.34 -21.27
C THR A 55 -21.86 19.69 -20.55
N SER A 56 -22.23 19.68 -19.27
CA SER A 56 -22.42 20.89 -18.47
C SER A 56 -21.13 21.70 -18.31
N GLU A 57 -21.21 23.00 -18.51
CA GLU A 57 -20.10 23.94 -18.27
C GLU A 57 -19.59 23.87 -16.82
N ALA A 58 -20.46 23.48 -15.87
CA ALA A 58 -20.13 23.37 -14.45
C ALA A 58 -19.02 22.35 -14.15
N THR A 59 -18.84 21.34 -15.00
CA THR A 59 -17.84 20.26 -14.86
C THR A 59 -16.65 20.41 -15.80
N SER A 60 -16.56 21.54 -16.52
CA SER A 60 -15.53 21.80 -17.54
C SER A 60 -14.10 21.75 -16.98
N TRP A 61 -13.91 22.12 -15.72
CA TRP A 61 -12.60 22.09 -15.05
C TRP A 61 -12.05 20.68 -14.88
N VAL A 62 -12.90 19.68 -14.64
CA VAL A 62 -12.50 18.28 -14.43
C VAL A 62 -11.94 17.67 -15.71
N ARG A 63 -12.44 18.12 -16.87
CA ARG A 63 -12.04 17.66 -18.21
C ARG A 63 -10.71 18.21 -18.69
N LYS A 64 -10.08 19.13 -17.96
CA LYS A 64 -8.79 19.69 -18.35
C LYS A 64 -7.70 18.61 -18.22
N PRO A 65 -6.99 18.26 -19.33
CA PRO A 65 -5.98 17.23 -19.31
C PRO A 65 -4.93 17.48 -18.22
N GLY A 66 -4.55 16.41 -17.50
CA GLY A 66 -3.50 16.46 -16.48
C GLY A 66 -3.87 17.09 -15.13
N LEU A 67 -5.00 17.81 -15.00
CA LEU A 67 -5.41 18.40 -13.71
C LEU A 67 -5.77 17.31 -12.69
N MET A 68 -6.58 16.33 -13.10
CA MET A 68 -7.01 15.22 -12.23
C MET A 68 -5.84 14.35 -11.79
N PHE A 69 -4.88 14.11 -12.69
CA PHE A 69 -3.65 13.40 -12.33
C PHE A 69 -2.75 14.22 -11.40
N SER A 70 -2.64 15.53 -11.63
CA SER A 70 -1.92 16.43 -10.72
C SER A 70 -2.53 16.45 -9.33
N LEU A 71 -3.86 16.49 -9.23
CA LEU A 71 -4.61 16.37 -7.99
C LEU A 71 -4.33 15.03 -7.30
N THR A 72 -4.40 13.92 -8.03
CA THR A 72 -4.10 12.58 -7.50
C THR A 72 -2.67 12.50 -6.96
N ARG A 73 -1.70 12.97 -7.74
CA ARG A 73 -0.28 12.99 -7.38
C ARG A 73 -0.02 13.83 -6.14
N ASN A 74 -0.61 15.03 -6.08
CA ASN A 74 -0.42 15.93 -4.97
C ASN A 74 -1.11 15.40 -3.70
N THR A 75 -2.27 14.76 -3.83
CA THR A 75 -2.95 14.06 -2.72
C THR A 75 -2.10 12.91 -2.18
N CYS A 76 -1.47 12.11 -3.06
CA CYS A 76 -0.51 11.09 -2.64
C CYS A 76 0.72 11.68 -1.93
N ARG A 77 1.15 12.91 -2.27
CA ARG A 77 2.25 13.59 -1.56
C ARG A 77 1.84 14.07 -0.16
N LEU A 78 0.56 14.35 0.08
CA LEU A 78 0.06 14.65 1.44
C LEU A 78 0.24 13.45 2.38
N ILE A 79 0.02 12.22 1.89
CA ILE A 79 0.25 10.99 2.65
C ILE A 79 1.74 10.83 3.03
N ASP A 80 2.66 11.29 2.18
CA ASP A 80 4.10 11.21 2.40
C ASP A 80 4.67 12.39 3.20
N ALA A 81 3.81 13.29 3.70
CA ALA A 81 4.20 14.37 4.60
C ALA A 81 4.73 13.82 5.94
N LYS A 82 5.26 14.72 6.78
CA LYS A 82 5.74 14.35 8.12
C LYS A 82 4.56 13.81 8.95
N GLU A 83 4.82 12.80 9.78
CA GLU A 83 3.77 12.15 10.57
C GLU A 83 3.05 13.11 11.54
N ALA A 84 3.74 14.15 12.00
CA ALA A 84 3.15 15.22 12.81
C ALA A 84 2.08 16.03 12.07
N ASP A 85 2.22 16.19 10.74
CA ASP A 85 1.28 16.95 9.91
C ASP A 85 0.06 16.11 9.49
N LEU A 86 0.20 14.77 9.51
CA LEU A 86 -0.85 13.83 9.16
C LEU A 86 -1.70 13.52 10.40
N ASN A 87 -2.76 14.30 10.59
CA ASN A 87 -3.79 14.03 11.58
C ASN A 87 -4.94 13.21 10.99
N GLU A 88 -5.80 12.65 11.85
CA GLU A 88 -6.90 11.77 11.43
C GLU A 88 -7.90 12.49 10.50
N GLU A 89 -8.22 13.75 10.77
CA GLU A 89 -9.11 14.55 9.92
C GLU A 89 -8.57 14.69 8.49
N LEU A 90 -7.27 14.98 8.35
CA LEU A 90 -6.61 15.09 7.05
C LEU A 90 -6.59 13.73 6.35
N SER A 91 -6.31 12.65 7.07
CA SER A 91 -6.36 11.28 6.54
C SER A 91 -7.73 10.94 5.97
N ILE A 92 -8.83 11.31 6.66
CA ILE A 92 -10.19 11.09 6.18
C ILE A 92 -10.44 11.87 4.87
N CYS A 93 -10.05 13.15 4.82
CA CYS A 93 -10.19 13.95 3.60
C CYS A 93 -9.40 13.36 2.42
N ILE A 94 -8.15 12.93 2.67
CA ILE A 94 -7.31 12.28 1.67
C ILE A 94 -7.97 11.01 1.15
N VAL A 95 -8.48 10.14 2.04
CA VAL A 95 -9.12 8.87 1.66
C VAL A 95 -10.35 9.14 0.78
N LYS A 96 -11.21 10.08 1.16
CA LYS A 96 -12.40 10.46 0.37
C LYS A 96 -12.03 10.95 -1.02
N VAL A 97 -11.06 11.86 -1.11
CA VAL A 97 -10.59 12.40 -2.40
C VAL A 97 -9.96 11.31 -3.26
N LEU A 98 -9.11 10.45 -2.70
CA LEU A 98 -8.50 9.35 -3.44
C LEU A 98 -9.51 8.29 -3.89
N SER A 99 -10.50 7.96 -3.08
CA SER A 99 -11.54 7.02 -3.50
C SER A 99 -12.41 7.57 -4.62
N TRP A 100 -12.68 8.88 -4.62
CA TRP A 100 -13.37 9.54 -5.73
C TRP A 100 -12.51 9.51 -7.00
N LEU A 101 -11.23 9.87 -6.90
CA LEU A 101 -10.30 9.88 -8.02
C LEU A 101 -10.09 8.48 -8.60
N ALA A 102 -10.01 7.45 -7.76
CA ALA A 102 -9.89 6.07 -8.21
C ALA A 102 -11.12 5.62 -9.01
N GLN A 103 -12.34 6.02 -8.61
CA GLN A 103 -13.54 5.75 -9.40
C GLN A 103 -13.46 6.46 -10.76
N GLY A 104 -13.06 7.74 -10.77
CA GLY A 104 -12.85 8.49 -12.00
C GLY A 104 -11.82 7.83 -12.93
N MET A 105 -10.70 7.33 -12.39
CA MET A 105 -9.66 6.63 -13.16
C MET A 105 -10.16 5.33 -13.79
N VAL A 106 -11.05 4.64 -13.09
CA VAL A 106 -11.63 3.35 -13.51
C VAL A 106 -12.78 3.54 -14.52
N CYS A 107 -13.54 4.63 -14.40
CA CYS A 107 -14.66 4.93 -15.28
C CYS A 107 -14.24 5.72 -16.53
N THR A 108 -13.30 6.64 -16.40
CA THR A 108 -12.88 7.53 -17.49
C THR A 108 -11.36 7.77 -17.46
N PRO A 109 -10.54 6.74 -17.77
CA PRO A 109 -9.08 6.84 -17.71
C PRO A 109 -8.50 7.98 -18.55
N SER A 110 -9.13 8.27 -19.71
CA SER A 110 -8.70 9.30 -20.66
C SER A 110 -8.55 10.69 -20.05
N MET A 111 -9.32 11.00 -19.00
CA MET A 111 -9.27 12.31 -18.32
C MET A 111 -8.02 12.51 -17.46
N PHE A 112 -7.33 11.42 -17.10
CA PHE A 112 -6.15 11.47 -16.24
C PHE A 112 -4.84 11.55 -17.03
N TYR A 113 -4.86 11.28 -18.33
CA TYR A 113 -3.67 11.43 -19.16
C TYR A 113 -3.43 12.88 -19.54
N ASN A 114 -2.15 13.25 -19.65
CA ASN A 114 -1.80 14.54 -20.21
C ASN A 114 -1.70 14.35 -21.72
N THR A 115 -2.52 15.04 -22.50
CA THR A 115 -2.56 14.90 -23.97
C THR A 115 -1.30 15.42 -24.68
N LYS A 116 -0.16 15.52 -24.00
CA LYS A 116 1.11 15.86 -24.64
C LYS A 116 1.62 14.63 -25.40
N PRO A 117 1.64 14.65 -26.74
CA PRO A 117 1.93 13.47 -27.57
C PRO A 117 3.37 12.96 -27.47
N ASP A 118 4.28 13.71 -26.84
CA ASP A 118 5.73 13.43 -26.88
C ASP A 118 6.29 12.75 -25.62
N SER A 119 5.46 12.37 -24.64
CA SER A 119 5.95 11.57 -23.51
C SER A 119 5.58 10.10 -23.70
N GLU A 120 6.55 9.29 -24.13
CA GLU A 120 6.53 7.80 -24.21
C GLU A 120 6.17 7.07 -22.89
N ILE A 121 5.78 7.82 -21.85
CA ILE A 121 5.54 7.35 -20.48
C ILE A 121 4.05 7.17 -20.18
N ASP A 122 3.14 7.76 -20.98
CA ASP A 122 1.74 7.96 -20.58
C ASP A 122 0.76 6.83 -21.00
N ASP A 123 1.23 5.68 -21.47
CA ASP A 123 0.36 4.50 -21.71
C ASP A 123 0.08 3.66 -20.44
N ARG A 124 0.45 4.17 -19.26
CA ARG A 124 0.25 3.45 -18.00
C ARG A 124 -1.12 3.74 -17.43
N ASP A 125 -1.96 2.71 -17.34
CA ASP A 125 -3.23 2.70 -16.61
C ASP A 125 -3.14 3.56 -15.32
N PRO A 126 -3.92 4.66 -15.21
CA PRO A 126 -3.83 5.60 -14.10
C PRO A 126 -4.21 4.94 -12.77
N THR A 127 -5.11 3.94 -12.82
CA THR A 127 -5.50 3.15 -11.64
C THR A 127 -4.31 2.34 -11.14
N ARG A 128 -3.61 1.66 -12.06
CA ARG A 128 -2.37 0.94 -11.74
C ARG A 128 -1.29 1.88 -11.21
N TRP A 129 -1.14 3.08 -11.76
CA TRP A 129 -0.20 4.07 -11.25
C TRP A 129 -0.52 4.46 -9.80
N LEU A 130 -1.79 4.76 -9.51
CA LEU A 130 -2.25 5.14 -8.17
C LEU A 130 -2.00 4.02 -7.17
N LEU A 131 -2.42 2.79 -7.48
CA LEU A 131 -2.25 1.64 -6.58
C LEU A 131 -0.76 1.28 -6.39
N THR A 132 0.06 1.41 -7.43
CA THR A 132 1.53 1.25 -7.30
C THR A 132 2.10 2.30 -6.36
N ARG A 133 1.66 3.55 -6.48
CA ARG A 133 2.10 4.64 -5.61
C ARG A 133 1.68 4.38 -4.16
N LEU A 134 0.43 4.00 -3.94
CA LEU A 134 -0.09 3.66 -2.61
C LEU A 134 0.63 2.45 -2.00
N CYS A 135 0.92 1.41 -2.79
CA CYS A 135 1.73 0.26 -2.36
C CYS A 135 3.11 0.69 -1.83
N HIS A 136 3.78 1.62 -2.51
CA HIS A 136 5.04 2.19 -2.04
C HIS A 136 4.87 3.05 -0.78
N LEU A 137 3.78 3.81 -0.66
CA LEU A 137 3.45 4.59 0.53
C LEU A 137 3.08 3.71 1.74
N GLY A 138 2.59 2.49 1.51
CA GLY A 138 2.32 1.48 2.54
C GLY A 138 3.56 0.80 3.13
N ARG A 139 4.78 1.19 2.74
CA ARG A 139 6.03 0.69 3.33
C ARG A 139 6.27 1.26 4.75
N PRO A 140 7.06 0.57 5.61
CA PRO A 140 7.37 1.03 6.97
C PRO A 140 8.10 2.38 6.93
N LYS A 141 7.44 3.42 7.45
CA LYS A 141 7.99 4.80 7.60
C LYS A 141 7.27 5.58 8.71
N GLY A 142 5.99 5.29 8.93
CA GLY A 142 5.16 5.84 10.02
C GLY A 142 3.81 5.13 10.07
N GLY A 143 3.23 4.99 11.26
CA GLY A 143 1.99 4.23 11.48
C GLY A 143 0.79 4.89 10.83
N ARG A 144 0.62 6.21 11.03
CA ARG A 144 -0.52 6.97 10.47
C ARG A 144 -0.54 6.95 8.95
N ARG A 145 0.65 7.01 8.33
CA ARG A 145 0.82 6.92 6.88
C ARG A 145 0.30 5.59 6.35
N ARG A 146 0.70 4.47 6.97
CA ARG A 146 0.24 3.14 6.59
C ARG A 146 -1.26 2.98 6.82
N SER A 147 -1.78 3.39 7.97
CA SER A 147 -3.21 3.37 8.24
C SER A 147 -4.02 4.17 7.23
N THR A 148 -3.53 5.34 6.79
CA THR A 148 -4.19 6.14 5.75
C THR A 148 -4.22 5.42 4.41
N VAL A 149 -3.13 4.75 4.04
CA VAL A 149 -3.07 3.92 2.82
C VAL A 149 -4.04 2.73 2.91
N PHE A 150 -4.12 2.05 4.06
CA PHE A 150 -5.04 0.92 4.25
C PHE A 150 -6.50 1.36 4.21
N LYS A 151 -6.83 2.49 4.84
CA LYS A 151 -8.15 3.14 4.71
C LYS A 151 -8.48 3.49 3.25
N ALA A 152 -7.50 3.99 2.50
CA ALA A 152 -7.67 4.27 1.08
C ALA A 152 -7.93 3.00 0.27
N PHE A 153 -7.24 1.89 0.54
CA PHE A 153 -7.51 0.61 -0.09
C PHE A 153 -8.92 0.09 0.21
N ALA A 154 -9.35 0.16 1.47
CA ALA A 154 -10.71 -0.22 1.88
C ALA A 154 -11.78 0.59 1.13
N ALA A 155 -11.58 1.92 1.04
CA ALA A 155 -12.49 2.80 0.33
C ALA A 155 -12.50 2.50 -1.18
N ILE A 156 -11.33 2.35 -1.81
CA ILE A 156 -11.22 2.03 -3.25
C ILE A 156 -11.87 0.69 -3.57
N ALA A 157 -11.60 -0.37 -2.79
CA ALA A 157 -12.27 -1.66 -2.95
C ALA A 157 -13.78 -1.56 -2.77
N SER A 158 -14.24 -0.61 -1.96
CA SER A 158 -15.67 -0.43 -1.71
C SER A 158 -16.41 0.32 -2.80
N PHE A 159 -15.78 1.32 -3.41
CA PHE A 159 -16.44 2.13 -4.43
C PHE A 159 -16.13 1.70 -5.87
N CYS A 160 -14.97 1.09 -6.12
CA CYS A 160 -14.56 0.61 -7.44
C CYS A 160 -14.79 -0.90 -7.66
N GLY A 161 -15.41 -1.56 -6.67
CA GLY A 161 -15.51 -3.01 -6.43
C GLY A 161 -15.24 -3.92 -7.62
N THR A 162 -16.17 -4.03 -8.57
CA THR A 162 -16.08 -5.02 -9.66
C THR A 162 -14.83 -4.84 -10.53
N LYS A 163 -14.62 -3.64 -11.08
CA LYS A 163 -13.52 -3.38 -12.02
C LYS A 163 -12.13 -3.51 -11.38
N VAL A 164 -11.97 -3.13 -10.11
CA VAL A 164 -10.69 -3.26 -9.40
C VAL A 164 -10.49 -4.70 -8.90
N CYS A 165 -11.54 -5.35 -8.38
CA CYS A 165 -11.45 -6.72 -7.88
C CYS A 165 -11.29 -7.76 -8.98
N GLU A 166 -11.80 -7.53 -10.18
CA GLU A 166 -11.62 -8.44 -11.33
C GLU A 166 -10.18 -8.44 -11.85
N ASN A 167 -9.41 -7.38 -11.56
CA ASN A 167 -8.03 -7.27 -12.01
C ASN A 167 -7.04 -7.75 -10.94
N GLN A 168 -6.60 -9.00 -11.08
CA GLN A 168 -5.60 -9.62 -10.19
C GLN A 168 -4.39 -8.71 -9.93
N GLY A 169 -3.84 -8.09 -10.98
CA GLY A 169 -2.66 -7.24 -10.86
C GLY A 169 -2.87 -5.98 -10.01
N LEU A 170 -4.09 -5.45 -9.94
CA LEU A 170 -4.45 -4.33 -9.07
C LEU A 170 -4.65 -4.79 -7.62
N VAL A 171 -5.32 -5.92 -7.42
CA VAL A 171 -5.50 -6.54 -6.09
C VAL A 171 -4.15 -6.88 -5.47
N GLU A 172 -3.22 -7.44 -6.24
CA GLU A 172 -1.85 -7.73 -5.80
C GLU A 172 -1.12 -6.51 -5.23
N LEU A 173 -1.30 -5.33 -5.84
CA LEU A 173 -0.68 -4.08 -5.37
C LEU A 173 -1.23 -3.64 -4.02
N MET A 174 -2.51 -3.90 -3.75
CA MET A 174 -3.15 -3.60 -2.46
C MET A 174 -2.72 -4.61 -1.40
N LEU A 175 -2.61 -5.89 -1.76
CA LEU A 175 -2.23 -6.97 -0.84
C LEU A 175 -0.76 -6.92 -0.40
N GLU A 176 0.16 -6.45 -1.24
CA GLU A 176 1.59 -6.42 -0.91
C GLU A 176 1.90 -5.71 0.44
N PRO A 177 1.48 -4.44 0.66
CA PRO A 177 1.75 -3.75 1.92
C PRO A 177 0.95 -4.33 3.11
N LEU A 178 -0.26 -4.87 2.88
CA LEU A 178 -1.07 -5.51 3.94
C LEU A 178 -0.39 -6.79 4.46
N CYS A 179 0.04 -7.67 3.54
CA CYS A 179 0.77 -8.90 3.88
C CYS A 179 2.10 -8.61 4.58
N ARG A 180 2.76 -7.51 4.20
CA ARG A 180 3.98 -7.04 4.87
C ARG A 180 3.70 -6.66 6.32
N SER A 181 2.68 -5.82 6.57
CA SER A 181 2.33 -5.39 7.94
C SER A 181 2.01 -6.58 8.85
N ARG A 182 1.22 -7.55 8.35
CA ARG A 182 0.93 -8.80 9.08
C ARG A 182 2.17 -9.64 9.37
N THR A 183 3.11 -9.73 8.43
CA THR A 183 4.38 -10.47 8.67
C THR A 183 5.23 -9.77 9.73
N GLU A 184 5.31 -8.45 9.69
CA GLU A 184 6.05 -7.64 10.68
C GLU A 184 5.46 -7.81 12.08
N ALA A 185 4.12 -7.75 12.21
CA ALA A 185 3.43 -7.98 13.46
C ALA A 185 3.72 -9.38 14.05
N SER A 186 3.67 -10.43 13.23
CA SER A 186 4.01 -11.80 13.67
C SER A 186 5.48 -11.95 14.09
N ALA A 187 6.40 -11.26 13.42
CA ALA A 187 7.81 -11.27 13.78
C ALA A 187 8.06 -10.60 15.14
N MET A 188 7.34 -9.51 15.44
CA MET A 188 7.41 -8.83 16.73
C MET A 188 6.89 -9.70 17.88
N ARG A 189 5.81 -10.48 17.65
CA ARG A 189 5.27 -11.42 18.66
C ARG A 189 6.20 -12.59 18.97
N SER A 190 7.05 -12.99 18.01
CA SER A 190 7.94 -14.16 18.14
C SER A 190 9.32 -13.81 18.71
N GLY A 191 9.60 -12.52 18.95
CA GLY A 191 10.89 -12.03 19.43
C GLY A 191 11.07 -12.16 20.95
N PRO A 192 12.32 -12.12 21.46
CA PRO A 192 12.61 -12.14 22.89
C PRO A 192 12.02 -10.94 23.66
N ASN A 193 11.67 -9.85 22.96
CA ASN A 193 10.96 -8.68 23.50
C ASN A 193 9.53 -8.61 22.95
N ALA A 194 8.79 -9.73 22.98
CA ALA A 194 7.42 -9.79 22.51
C ALA A 194 6.53 -8.80 23.28
N SER A 195 6.10 -7.72 22.63
CA SER A 195 5.02 -6.89 23.12
C SER A 195 3.69 -7.59 22.83
N VAL A 196 2.84 -7.74 23.85
CA VAL A 196 1.51 -8.39 23.74
C VAL A 196 0.52 -7.52 22.96
N GLN A 197 0.78 -6.22 22.83
CA GLN A 197 -0.15 -5.29 22.22
C GLN A 197 -0.10 -5.37 20.69
N GLU A 198 -1.21 -5.82 20.10
CA GLU A 198 -1.43 -5.72 18.67
C GLU A 198 -1.50 -4.25 18.28
N SER A 199 -0.76 -3.85 17.25
CA SER A 199 -0.83 -2.48 16.75
C SER A 199 -2.16 -2.28 16.03
N ASP A 200 -2.83 -1.14 16.25
CA ASP A 200 -4.05 -0.76 15.54
C ASP A 200 -3.91 -0.89 14.01
N GLU A 201 -2.69 -0.70 13.51
CA GLU A 201 -2.33 -0.87 12.11
C GLU A 201 -2.43 -2.32 11.62
N SER A 202 -1.98 -3.29 12.43
CA SER A 202 -2.08 -4.72 12.12
C SER A 202 -3.54 -5.17 12.05
N THR A 203 -4.35 -4.72 13.02
CA THR A 203 -5.80 -4.98 13.02
C THR A 203 -6.45 -4.42 11.77
N LEU A 204 -6.21 -3.15 11.45
CA LEU A 204 -6.73 -2.53 10.23
C LEU A 204 -6.27 -3.27 8.96
N ALA A 205 -5.02 -3.75 8.92
CA ALA A 205 -4.54 -4.51 7.77
C ALA A 205 -5.31 -5.83 7.58
N ASN A 206 -5.64 -6.52 8.68
CA ASN A 206 -6.44 -7.75 8.65
C ASN A 206 -7.88 -7.45 8.22
N ASP A 207 -8.50 -6.38 8.73
CA ASP A 207 -9.87 -5.99 8.36
C ASP A 207 -9.97 -5.68 6.86
N VAL A 208 -8.98 -4.99 6.29
CA VAL A 208 -8.94 -4.69 4.85
C VAL A 208 -8.67 -5.93 4.02
N GLN A 209 -7.85 -6.88 4.50
CA GLN A 209 -7.68 -8.17 3.83
C GLN A 209 -8.98 -8.96 3.78
N GLN A 210 -9.71 -9.05 4.90
CA GLN A 210 -11.00 -9.72 4.95
C GLN A 210 -12.00 -9.08 3.98
N MET A 211 -12.07 -7.74 3.96
CA MET A 211 -12.92 -7.02 3.01
C MET A 211 -12.56 -7.32 1.55
N LEU A 212 -11.28 -7.46 1.21
CA LEU A 212 -10.83 -7.80 -0.14
C LEU A 212 -11.14 -9.26 -0.49
N GLU A 213 -11.03 -10.16 0.48
CA GLU A 213 -11.40 -11.57 0.33
C GLU A 213 -12.90 -11.70 0.02
N ASP A 214 -13.74 -10.99 0.78
CA ASP A 214 -15.19 -11.00 0.61
C ASP A 214 -15.64 -10.39 -0.73
N LYS A 215 -14.89 -9.41 -1.26
CA LYS A 215 -15.28 -8.67 -2.47
C LYS A 215 -14.70 -9.22 -3.77
N CYS A 216 -13.49 -9.76 -3.72
CA CYS A 216 -12.78 -10.20 -4.93
C CYS A 216 -12.73 -11.74 -5.07
N GLU A 217 -13.25 -12.49 -4.09
CA GLU A 217 -13.43 -13.96 -4.10
C GLU A 217 -12.22 -14.72 -4.70
N THR A 218 -12.37 -15.29 -5.91
CA THR A 218 -11.35 -16.13 -6.57
C THR A 218 -10.09 -15.35 -6.91
N VAL A 219 -10.22 -14.11 -7.38
CA VAL A 219 -9.10 -13.24 -7.75
C VAL A 219 -8.23 -12.91 -6.53
N TYR A 220 -8.85 -12.79 -5.35
CA TYR A 220 -8.13 -12.55 -4.10
C TYR A 220 -7.17 -13.69 -3.77
N VAL A 221 -7.63 -14.94 -3.85
CA VAL A 221 -6.82 -16.12 -3.49
C VAL A 221 -5.59 -16.21 -4.41
N GLU A 222 -5.78 -16.02 -5.71
CA GLU A 222 -4.70 -16.05 -6.70
C GLU A 222 -3.70 -14.90 -6.49
N ALA A 223 -4.20 -13.68 -6.28
CA ALA A 223 -3.38 -12.51 -5.98
C ALA A 223 -2.58 -12.70 -4.68
N LEU A 224 -3.19 -13.25 -3.63
CA LEU A 224 -2.55 -13.52 -2.36
C LEU A 224 -1.41 -14.54 -2.50
N VAL A 225 -1.65 -15.64 -3.22
CA VAL A 225 -0.61 -16.65 -3.52
C VAL A 225 0.54 -16.01 -4.31
N ALA A 226 0.23 -15.20 -5.33
CA ALA A 226 1.24 -14.53 -6.14
C ALA A 226 2.08 -13.52 -5.33
N VAL A 227 1.46 -12.75 -4.44
CA VAL A 227 2.15 -11.81 -3.53
C VAL A 227 3.04 -12.58 -2.55
N GLN A 228 2.54 -13.66 -1.94
CA GLN A 228 3.33 -14.48 -1.02
C GLN A 228 4.51 -15.16 -1.73
N LYS A 229 4.31 -15.69 -2.94
CA LYS A 229 5.36 -16.28 -3.76
C LYS A 229 6.46 -15.27 -4.06
N ARG A 230 6.10 -14.09 -4.58
CA ARG A 230 7.06 -13.00 -4.84
C ARG A 230 7.80 -12.54 -3.57
N ALA A 231 7.10 -12.48 -2.44
CA ALA A 231 7.72 -12.14 -1.16
C ALA A 231 8.76 -13.19 -0.72
N ARG A 232 8.47 -14.49 -0.91
CA ARG A 232 9.40 -15.58 -0.62
C ARG A 232 10.61 -15.55 -1.56
N GLU A 233 10.38 -15.42 -2.86
CA GLU A 233 11.44 -15.32 -3.87
C GLU A 233 12.36 -14.13 -3.61
N LYS A 234 11.82 -12.96 -3.28
CA LYS A 234 12.61 -11.78 -2.93
C LYS A 234 13.46 -11.98 -1.68
N ARG A 235 12.97 -12.73 -0.67
CA ARG A 235 13.77 -13.09 0.51
C ARG A 235 14.87 -14.10 0.17
N ALA A 236 14.55 -15.12 -0.64
CA ALA A 236 15.51 -16.12 -1.09
C ALA A 236 16.64 -15.46 -1.89
N ARG A 237 16.29 -14.55 -2.82
CA ARG A 237 17.27 -13.80 -3.62
C ARG A 237 18.18 -12.93 -2.75
N ARG A 238 17.65 -12.22 -1.76
CA ARG A 238 18.48 -11.45 -0.80
C ARG A 238 19.44 -12.35 -0.03
N HIS A 239 18.96 -13.50 0.44
CA HIS A 239 19.81 -14.46 1.14
C HIS A 239 20.91 -15.03 0.23
N GLU A 240 20.63 -15.23 -1.05
CA GLU A 240 21.61 -15.65 -2.05
C GLU A 240 22.62 -14.54 -2.36
N GLU A 241 22.17 -13.31 -2.58
CA GLU A 241 23.00 -12.11 -2.77
C GLU A 241 23.94 -11.88 -1.56
N GLU A 242 23.41 -11.94 -0.33
CA GLU A 242 24.20 -11.84 0.90
C GLU A 242 25.23 -12.98 1.02
N ALA A 243 24.86 -14.20 0.63
CA ALA A 243 25.77 -15.35 0.64
C ALA A 243 26.89 -15.23 -0.41
N MET A 244 26.65 -14.55 -1.53
CA MET A 244 27.66 -14.27 -2.56
C MET A 244 28.60 -13.14 -2.15
N LEU A 245 28.07 -12.06 -1.58
CA LEU A 245 28.87 -10.90 -1.15
C LEU A 245 29.78 -11.22 0.04
N ASP A 246 29.38 -12.16 0.90
CA ASP A 246 30.16 -12.60 2.06
C ASP A 246 30.32 -14.12 2.10
N ALA A 247 30.92 -14.66 1.04
CA ALA A 247 31.15 -16.09 0.89
C ALA A 247 31.97 -16.70 2.04
N THR A 248 32.92 -15.93 2.61
CA THR A 248 33.81 -16.39 3.68
C THR A 248 33.12 -16.45 5.04
N GLN A 249 32.34 -15.43 5.45
CA GLN A 249 31.57 -15.52 6.70
C GLN A 249 30.41 -16.50 6.57
N THR A 250 29.79 -16.61 5.39
CA THR A 250 28.72 -17.58 5.15
C THR A 250 29.23 -19.02 5.23
N ALA A 251 30.42 -19.29 4.68
CA ALA A 251 31.10 -20.58 4.83
C ALA A 251 31.46 -20.86 6.30
N ALA A 252 31.99 -19.88 7.03
CA ALA A 252 32.32 -20.03 8.45
C ALA A 252 31.07 -20.35 9.29
N ARG A 253 29.94 -19.67 9.05
CA ARG A 253 28.64 -19.95 9.71
C ARG A 253 28.11 -21.35 9.37
N LYS A 254 28.28 -21.83 8.13
CA LYS A 254 27.92 -23.20 7.74
C LYS A 254 28.80 -24.25 8.45
N ILE A 255 30.10 -24.02 8.56
CA ILE A 255 31.05 -24.90 9.28
C ILE A 255 30.68 -24.96 10.77
N GLU A 256 30.39 -23.80 11.39
CA GLU A 256 29.96 -23.69 12.79
C GLU A 256 28.64 -24.48 13.03
N LYS A 257 27.66 -24.33 12.13
CA LYS A 257 26.39 -25.06 12.19
C LYS A 257 26.62 -26.57 12.08
N GLN A 258 27.42 -27.03 11.13
CA GLN A 258 27.76 -28.46 10.99
C GLN A 258 28.49 -29.01 12.23
N LYS A 259 29.41 -28.23 12.83
CA LYS A 259 30.08 -28.61 14.08
C LYS A 259 29.07 -28.77 15.23
N ARG A 260 28.09 -27.87 15.36
CA ARG A 260 27.01 -27.94 16.35
C ARG A 260 26.09 -29.15 16.12
N GLU A 261 25.68 -29.38 14.88
CA GLU A 261 24.85 -30.53 14.47
C GLU A 261 25.56 -31.86 14.81
N LYS A 262 26.86 -31.97 14.49
CA LYS A 262 27.68 -33.14 14.80
C LYS A 262 27.80 -33.38 16.30
N LYS A 263 28.00 -32.32 17.10
CA LYS A 263 27.96 -32.40 18.57
C LYS A 263 26.60 -32.87 19.08
N ARG A 264 25.48 -32.34 18.54
CA ARG A 264 24.12 -32.73 18.92
C ARG A 264 23.83 -34.20 18.58
N ARG A 265 24.20 -34.66 17.39
CA ARG A 265 24.08 -36.07 16.98
C ARG A 265 24.93 -36.97 17.88
N LYS A 266 26.17 -36.59 18.18
CA LYS A 266 27.05 -37.35 19.10
C LYS A 266 26.41 -37.49 20.48
N ARG A 267 25.86 -36.40 21.05
CA ARG A 267 25.14 -36.43 22.33
C ARG A 267 23.95 -37.41 22.30
N ARG A 268 23.13 -37.37 21.26
CA ARG A 268 21.99 -38.31 21.10
C ARG A 268 22.44 -39.77 21.02
N VAL A 269 23.49 -40.06 20.27
CA VAL A 269 24.04 -41.43 20.15
C VAL A 269 24.61 -41.91 21.49
N GLU A 270 25.30 -41.03 22.23
CA GLU A 270 25.86 -41.34 23.54
C GLU A 270 24.76 -41.56 24.60
N GLU A 271 23.70 -40.75 24.55
CA GLU A 271 22.51 -40.91 25.38
C GLU A 271 21.78 -42.23 25.10
N ASN A 272 21.57 -42.58 23.83
CA ASN A 272 20.98 -43.87 23.45
C ASN A 272 21.85 -45.05 23.87
N ARG A 273 23.18 -44.97 23.70
CA ARG A 273 24.11 -46.00 24.19
C ARG A 273 24.05 -46.21 25.70
N ARG A 274 23.86 -45.14 26.47
CA ARG A 274 23.67 -45.20 27.93
C ARG A 274 22.36 -45.91 28.29
N LYS A 275 21.27 -45.60 27.58
CA LYS A 275 19.96 -46.27 27.77
C LYS A 275 20.04 -47.77 27.45
N ASP A 276 20.80 -48.15 26.43
CA ASP A 276 20.99 -49.56 26.02
C ASP A 276 22.00 -50.34 26.89
N GLY A 277 22.53 -49.75 27.98
CA GLY A 277 23.47 -50.42 28.90
C GLY A 277 24.85 -50.77 28.30
N ARG A 278 25.17 -50.30 27.09
CA ARG A 278 26.44 -50.61 26.42
C ARG A 278 27.57 -49.78 27.03
N LYS A 279 28.51 -50.43 27.74
CA LYS A 279 29.70 -49.78 28.33
C LYS A 279 30.50 -49.02 27.26
N GLN A 280 30.90 -47.79 27.59
CA GLN A 280 31.62 -46.88 26.70
C GLN A 280 32.96 -47.53 26.31
N LYS A 281 33.18 -47.75 25.00
CA LYS A 281 34.44 -48.31 24.47
C LYS A 281 35.58 -47.36 24.85
N ARG A 282 36.41 -47.74 25.82
CA ARG A 282 37.63 -47.00 26.18
C ARG A 282 38.49 -46.87 24.92
N ARG A 283 38.78 -45.63 24.51
CA ARG A 283 39.80 -45.37 23.48
C ARG A 283 41.13 -45.77 24.09
N VAL A 284 41.73 -46.84 23.56
CA VAL A 284 43.14 -47.16 23.78
C VAL A 284 43.94 -46.04 23.11
N ALA A 285 44.85 -45.45 23.87
CA ALA A 285 45.76 -44.39 23.43
C ALA A 285 46.73 -44.91 22.36
#